data_AF-A0A143HR02-F1
#
_entry.id   AF-A0A143HR02-F1
#
_cell.length_a   1.000
_cell.length_b   1.000
_cell.length_c   1.000
_cell.angle_alpha   90.00
_cell.angle_beta   90.00
_cell.angle_gamma   90.00
#
_symmetry.space_group_name_H-M   'P 1'
#
loop_
_entity.id
_entity.type
_entity.pdbx_description
1 polymer ?
#
loop_
_entity_poly.entity_id
_entity_poly.type
_entity_poly.pdbx_seq_one_letter_code
_entity_poly.pdbx_strand_id
1 'polypeptide(L)'
;MGLQEQLWLALAEAHPDPLLGVKLGTAMHSSQMGLVGYLLMTQKTLGAAIDQLLIYHPLVGEGGRFELRRGAHHADLCYLPNYLRCAQLRVETVLSACLSQTCSMTGAPFHAQALLLAYPAPSLAIQQRYQQLLNTPVQFNAPVSAIRFRPQDLDIPLVAADHQVMARLKPEADALLRALTNKSLQLQVAHLLQQEPQLTREQVASQLCISPRHLGRKLQEENASFRAIQDEVRSHYARQWLRRGDKNNAEIAAALGYCDESAFGKAFRRWTGLSPKAYKRAETSD
;
A
#
# COMPACT_ATOMS: atom_id res chain seq x y z
N MET A 1 -20.86 12.92 -8.60
CA MET A 1 -20.47 12.37 -7.28
C MET A 1 -20.54 10.86 -7.40
N GLY A 2 -19.47 10.13 -7.09
CA GLY A 2 -19.48 8.67 -7.25
C GLY A 2 -20.44 8.02 -6.25
N LEU A 3 -21.06 6.89 -6.61
CA LEU A 3 -22.00 6.16 -5.74
C LEU A 3 -21.37 5.80 -4.37
N GLN A 4 -20.08 5.45 -4.36
CA GLN A 4 -19.34 5.16 -3.14
C GLN A 4 -19.23 6.38 -2.22
N GLU A 5 -19.06 7.58 -2.78
CA GLU A 5 -18.97 8.82 -2.00
C GLU A 5 -20.31 9.18 -1.35
N GLN A 6 -21.42 8.98 -2.08
CA GLN A 6 -22.78 9.12 -1.53
C GLN A 6 -23.03 8.17 -0.37
N LEU A 7 -22.59 6.92 -0.49
CA LEU A 7 -22.73 5.92 0.56
C LEU A 7 -22.01 6.34 1.85
N TRP A 8 -20.75 6.77 1.74
CA TRP A 8 -19.97 7.20 2.92
C TRP A 8 -20.55 8.44 3.60
N LEU A 9 -21.07 9.39 2.82
CA LEU A 9 -21.75 10.58 3.36
C LEU A 9 -23.02 10.21 4.11
N ALA A 10 -23.91 9.44 3.47
CA ALA A 10 -25.15 9.00 4.09
C ALA A 10 -24.90 8.21 5.38
N LEU A 11 -23.87 7.36 5.40
CA LEU A 11 -23.48 6.59 6.58
C LEU A 11 -22.98 7.49 7.72
N ALA A 12 -22.14 8.48 7.41
CA ALA A 12 -21.63 9.42 8.39
C ALA A 12 -22.74 10.33 8.97
N GLU A 13 -23.70 10.73 8.14
CA GLU A 13 -24.85 11.55 8.56
C GLU A 13 -25.84 10.77 9.43
N ALA A 14 -26.15 9.52 9.05
CA ALA A 14 -27.08 8.68 9.79
C ALA A 14 -26.52 8.18 11.14
N HIS A 15 -25.20 8.03 11.25
CA HIS A 15 -24.54 7.46 12.42
C HIS A 15 -23.31 8.28 12.86
N PRO A 16 -23.49 9.38 13.62
CA PRO A 16 -22.41 10.24 14.08
C PRO A 16 -21.64 9.62 15.27
N ASP A 17 -21.21 8.36 15.15
CA ASP A 17 -20.36 7.68 16.13
C ASP A 17 -18.87 7.91 15.78
N PRO A 18 -18.06 8.52 16.67
CA PRO A 18 -16.65 8.79 16.41
C PRO A 18 -15.77 7.53 16.28
N LEU A 19 -16.32 6.35 16.51
CA LEU A 19 -15.66 5.05 16.34
C LEU A 19 -16.26 4.22 15.20
N LEU A 20 -17.16 4.80 14.40
CA LEU A 20 -17.84 4.08 13.33
C LEU A 20 -16.84 3.44 12.37
N GLY A 21 -15.76 4.15 12.02
CA GLY A 21 -14.76 3.66 11.08
C GLY A 21 -14.08 2.42 11.60
N VAL A 22 -13.62 2.47 12.85
CA VAL A 22 -13.02 1.33 13.56
C VAL A 22 -13.97 0.14 13.61
N LYS A 23 -15.22 0.35 14.04
CA LYS A 23 -16.23 -0.72 14.16
C LYS A 23 -16.52 -1.40 12.82
N LEU A 24 -16.65 -0.61 11.75
CA LEU A 24 -16.85 -1.16 10.40
C LEU A 24 -15.65 -2.00 9.99
N GLY A 25 -14.44 -1.47 10.18
CA GLY A 25 -13.22 -2.16 9.78
C GLY A 25 -13.01 -3.47 10.54
N THR A 26 -13.25 -3.49 11.85
CA THR A 26 -13.08 -4.71 12.66
C THR A 26 -14.16 -5.77 12.39
N ALA A 27 -15.32 -5.38 11.85
CA ALA A 27 -16.37 -6.30 11.44
C ALA A 27 -16.15 -6.90 10.04
N MET A 28 -15.17 -6.41 9.26
CA MET A 28 -14.86 -6.96 7.94
C MET A 28 -14.08 -8.27 8.06
N HIS A 29 -14.65 -9.35 7.51
CA HIS A 29 -13.99 -10.65 7.45
C HIS A 29 -13.26 -10.86 6.10
N SER A 30 -12.18 -11.63 6.11
CA SER A 30 -11.38 -11.92 4.91
C SER A 30 -12.19 -12.62 3.81
N SER A 31 -13.19 -13.42 4.16
CA SER A 31 -14.13 -14.05 3.22
C SER A 31 -14.96 -13.05 2.41
N GLN A 32 -15.12 -11.82 2.91
CA GLN A 32 -15.85 -10.74 2.25
C GLN A 32 -14.99 -9.99 1.21
N MET A 33 -13.67 -10.21 1.19
CA MET A 33 -12.75 -9.58 0.23
C MET A 33 -12.58 -10.37 -1.08
N GLY A 34 -13.36 -11.44 -1.25
CA GLY A 34 -13.38 -12.25 -2.46
C GLY A 34 -11.99 -12.78 -2.84
N LEU A 35 -11.70 -12.80 -4.14
CA LEU A 35 -10.45 -13.34 -4.69
C LEU A 35 -9.20 -12.74 -4.05
N VAL A 36 -9.17 -11.42 -3.82
CA VAL A 36 -8.01 -10.76 -3.22
C VAL A 36 -7.80 -11.25 -1.79
N GLY A 37 -8.85 -11.33 -0.98
CA GLY A 37 -8.76 -11.87 0.39
C GLY A 37 -8.14 -13.27 0.42
N TYR A 38 -8.58 -14.16 -0.47
CA TYR A 38 -8.00 -15.51 -0.60
C TYR A 38 -6.54 -15.49 -1.08
N LEU A 39 -6.18 -14.60 -2.01
CA LEU A 39 -4.79 -14.45 -2.45
C LEU A 39 -3.87 -13.98 -1.32
N LEU A 40 -4.34 -13.06 -0.46
CA LEU A 40 -3.57 -12.57 0.68
C LEU A 40 -3.36 -13.66 1.74
N MET A 41 -4.42 -14.37 2.13
CA MET A 41 -4.34 -15.39 3.21
C MET A 41 -3.50 -16.61 2.85
N THR A 42 -3.33 -16.90 1.57
CA THR A 42 -2.56 -18.06 1.07
C THR A 42 -1.08 -17.76 0.87
N GLN A 43 -0.63 -16.54 1.14
CA GLN A 43 0.79 -16.20 1.11
C GLN A 43 1.59 -16.90 2.21
N LYS A 44 2.90 -17.03 1.99
CA LYS A 44 3.80 -17.69 2.95
C LYS A 44 3.96 -16.91 4.25
N THR A 45 4.08 -15.59 4.17
CA THR A 45 4.33 -14.70 5.32
C THR A 45 3.48 -13.44 5.28
N LEU A 46 3.36 -12.74 6.40
CA LEU A 46 2.68 -11.45 6.48
C LEU A 46 3.27 -10.42 5.50
N GLY A 47 4.60 -10.35 5.38
CA GLY A 47 5.28 -9.48 4.44
C GLY A 47 4.91 -9.77 2.98
N ALA A 48 4.83 -11.06 2.61
CA ALA A 48 4.39 -11.46 1.28
C ALA A 48 2.92 -11.09 1.02
N ALA A 49 2.04 -11.25 2.01
CA ALA A 49 0.66 -10.77 1.92
C ALA A 49 0.57 -9.25 1.77
N ILE A 50 1.34 -8.49 2.54
CA ILE A 50 1.36 -7.04 2.40
C ILE A 50 1.85 -6.66 1.00
N ASP A 51 2.91 -7.30 0.49
CA ASP A 51 3.41 -7.04 -0.87
C ASP A 51 2.33 -7.33 -1.94
N GLN A 52 1.52 -8.38 -1.78
CA GLN A 52 0.35 -8.62 -2.65
C GLN A 52 -0.74 -7.56 -2.49
N LEU A 53 -1.03 -7.10 -1.26
CA LEU A 53 -1.99 -6.03 -1.01
C LEU A 53 -1.59 -4.74 -1.73
N LEU A 54 -0.29 -4.38 -1.73
CA LEU A 54 0.19 -3.20 -2.45
C LEU A 54 -0.17 -3.26 -3.95
N ILE A 55 -0.16 -4.45 -4.55
CA ILE A 55 -0.44 -4.67 -5.97
C ILE A 55 -1.95 -4.72 -6.24
N TYR A 56 -2.71 -5.51 -5.46
CA TYR A 56 -4.11 -5.82 -5.75
C TYR A 56 -5.13 -4.97 -4.99
N HIS A 57 -4.71 -3.99 -4.19
CA HIS A 57 -5.65 -3.05 -3.55
C HIS A 57 -6.66 -2.38 -4.50
N PRO A 58 -6.37 -2.11 -5.80
CA PRO A 58 -7.38 -1.51 -6.68
C PRO A 58 -8.59 -2.42 -6.92
N LEU A 59 -8.41 -3.74 -6.79
CA LEU A 59 -9.51 -4.71 -6.90
C LEU A 59 -10.39 -4.76 -5.64
N VAL A 60 -9.88 -4.30 -4.51
CA VAL A 60 -10.63 -4.23 -3.24
C VAL A 60 -11.47 -2.95 -3.19
N GLY A 61 -10.93 -1.85 -3.70
CA GLY A 61 -11.69 -0.62 -3.86
C GLY A 61 -10.86 0.59 -4.28
N GLU A 62 -11.53 1.64 -4.73
CA GLU A 62 -10.93 2.87 -5.28
C GLU A 62 -10.58 3.90 -4.20
N GLY A 63 -10.51 3.49 -2.92
CA GLY A 63 -10.38 4.44 -1.82
C GLY A 63 -9.02 5.12 -1.74
N GLY A 64 -7.96 4.43 -2.08
CA GLY A 64 -6.61 4.95 -1.87
C GLY A 64 -5.60 3.87 -2.11
N ARG A 65 -4.34 4.24 -1.97
CA ARG A 65 -3.23 3.32 -2.18
C ARG A 65 -2.54 2.97 -0.87
N PHE A 66 -1.79 1.88 -0.90
CA PHE A 66 -0.95 1.46 0.21
C PHE A 66 0.53 1.65 -0.13
N GLU A 67 1.30 2.02 0.87
CA GLU A 67 2.77 2.05 0.81
C GLU A 67 3.32 1.29 2.01
N LEU A 68 4.35 0.47 1.82
CA LEU A 68 5.08 -0.15 2.93
C LEU A 68 6.42 0.57 3.15
N ARG A 69 6.55 1.28 4.27
CA ARG A 69 7.77 1.97 4.70
C ARG A 69 8.50 1.11 5.71
N ARG A 70 9.63 0.54 5.30
CA ARG A 70 10.48 -0.27 6.18
C ARG A 70 11.63 0.59 6.69
N GLY A 71 11.92 0.49 7.97
CA GLY A 71 13.07 1.06 8.64
C GLY A 71 13.61 0.11 9.70
N ALA A 72 14.77 0.45 10.28
CA ALA A 72 15.48 -0.41 11.24
C ALA A 72 14.63 -0.88 12.43
N HIS A 73 13.75 -0.03 12.95
CA HIS A 73 12.98 -0.32 14.17
C HIS A 73 11.50 -0.61 13.92
N HIS A 74 10.98 -0.29 12.73
CA HIS A 74 9.57 -0.41 12.42
C HIS A 74 9.32 -0.61 10.92
N ALA A 75 8.25 -1.31 10.60
CA ALA A 75 7.65 -1.36 9.27
C ALA A 75 6.24 -0.79 9.32
N ASP A 76 6.00 0.32 8.61
CA ASP A 76 4.72 1.01 8.58
C ASP A 76 3.98 0.68 7.27
N LEU A 77 2.84 -0.03 7.37
CA LEU A 77 1.86 -0.15 6.28
C LEU A 77 1.02 1.12 6.26
N CYS A 78 1.42 2.07 5.43
CA CYS A 78 0.76 3.34 5.25
C CYS A 78 -0.43 3.22 4.30
N TYR A 79 -1.51 3.92 4.62
CA TYR A 79 -2.64 4.09 3.73
C TYR A 79 -2.78 5.56 3.32
N LEU A 80 -2.85 5.80 2.02
CA LEU A 80 -2.88 7.12 1.42
C LEU A 80 -4.22 7.28 0.68
N PRO A 81 -5.20 7.95 1.32
CA PRO A 81 -6.52 8.11 0.74
C PRO A 81 -6.48 9.04 -0.47
N ASN A 82 -7.25 8.71 -1.51
CA ASN A 82 -7.44 9.57 -2.69
C ASN A 82 -8.63 10.53 -2.53
N TYR A 83 -9.34 10.44 -1.40
CA TYR A 83 -10.54 11.22 -1.11
C TYR A 83 -10.31 12.22 0.02
N LEU A 84 -11.02 13.35 -0.06
CA LEU A 84 -11.03 14.37 0.99
C LEU A 84 -12.26 14.26 1.90
N ARG A 85 -13.36 13.70 1.42
CA ARG A 85 -14.60 13.56 2.19
C ARG A 85 -14.63 12.29 3.02
N CYS A 86 -15.15 12.40 4.24
CA CYS A 86 -15.18 11.32 5.23
C CYS A 86 -13.79 10.68 5.43
N ALA A 87 -12.71 11.46 5.28
CA ALA A 87 -11.36 10.92 5.20
C ALA A 87 -10.99 10.12 6.44
N GLN A 88 -11.29 10.67 7.62
CA GLN A 88 -11.08 9.99 8.91
C GLN A 88 -11.84 8.66 8.98
N LEU A 89 -13.16 8.67 8.76
CA LEU A 89 -14.01 7.48 8.80
C LEU A 89 -13.47 6.35 7.91
N ARG A 90 -13.12 6.70 6.66
CA ARG A 90 -12.68 5.70 5.68
C ARG A 90 -11.27 5.19 5.97
N VAL A 91 -10.35 6.05 6.43
CA VAL A 91 -9.01 5.66 6.87
C VAL A 91 -9.09 4.69 8.05
N GLU A 92 -9.94 5.00 9.03
CA GLU A 92 -10.17 4.13 10.19
C GLU A 92 -10.71 2.76 9.77
N THR A 93 -11.71 2.73 8.87
CA THR A 93 -12.25 1.47 8.35
C THR A 93 -11.18 0.63 7.67
N VAL A 94 -10.40 1.22 6.76
CA VAL A 94 -9.39 0.49 6.00
C VAL A 94 -8.29 -0.06 6.90
N LEU A 95 -7.73 0.77 7.78
CA LEU A 95 -6.63 0.33 8.65
C LEU A 95 -7.11 -0.65 9.73
N SER A 96 -8.32 -0.48 10.27
CA SER A 96 -8.87 -1.44 11.23
C SER A 96 -9.16 -2.78 10.57
N ALA A 97 -9.65 -2.79 9.32
CA ALA A 97 -9.83 -4.02 8.54
C ALA A 97 -8.50 -4.72 8.24
N CYS A 98 -7.45 -3.97 7.90
CA CYS A 98 -6.11 -4.54 7.69
C CYS A 98 -5.54 -5.13 8.98
N LEU A 99 -5.73 -4.46 10.12
CA LEU A 99 -5.28 -4.95 11.42
C LEU A 99 -6.01 -6.23 11.84
N SER A 100 -7.34 -6.25 11.75
CA SER A 100 -8.15 -7.45 12.06
C SER A 100 -7.81 -8.65 11.17
N GLN A 101 -7.56 -8.40 9.88
CA GLN A 101 -7.10 -9.45 8.96
C GLN A 101 -5.72 -9.95 9.31
N THR A 102 -4.78 -9.06 9.65
CA THR A 102 -3.43 -9.45 10.07
C THR A 102 -3.53 -10.42 11.25
N CYS A 103 -4.27 -10.07 12.30
CA CYS A 103 -4.46 -10.94 13.46
C CYS A 103 -5.06 -12.31 13.10
N SER A 104 -6.01 -12.34 12.14
CA SER A 104 -6.65 -13.58 11.70
C SER A 104 -5.71 -14.45 10.84
N MET A 105 -4.86 -13.83 10.01
CA MET A 105 -3.95 -14.52 9.10
C MET A 105 -2.69 -15.03 9.79
N THR A 106 -2.18 -14.34 10.82
CA THR A 106 -0.99 -14.76 11.58
C THR A 106 -1.31 -15.70 12.75
N GLY A 107 -2.59 -15.85 13.11
CA GLY A 107 -3.01 -16.51 14.34
C GLY A 107 -2.75 -15.65 15.59
N ALA A 108 -3.23 -16.11 16.74
CA ALA A 108 -3.20 -15.38 18.00
C ALA A 108 -2.14 -15.90 18.99
N PRO A 109 -1.54 -15.03 19.83
CA PRO A 109 -1.72 -13.57 19.84
C PRO A 109 -0.73 -12.83 18.94
N PHE A 110 -1.25 -12.08 17.96
CA PHE A 110 -0.50 -11.07 17.21
C PHE A 110 -0.90 -9.67 17.66
N HIS A 111 0.10 -8.82 17.91
CA HIS A 111 -0.10 -7.42 18.30
C HIS A 111 0.80 -6.53 17.45
N ALA A 112 0.18 -5.66 16.64
CA ALA A 112 0.91 -4.57 16.01
C ALA A 112 1.46 -3.63 17.10
N GLN A 113 2.58 -2.94 16.82
CA GLN A 113 3.15 -2.00 17.77
C GLN A 113 2.25 -0.78 17.98
N ALA A 114 1.64 -0.28 16.90
CA ALA A 114 0.68 0.81 16.97
C ALA A 114 -0.20 0.93 15.71
N LEU A 115 -1.38 1.50 15.86
CA LEU A 115 -2.11 2.17 14.79
C LEU A 115 -1.78 3.67 14.85
N LEU A 116 -1.19 4.19 13.78
CA LEU A 116 -0.86 5.61 13.61
C LEU A 116 -1.98 6.31 12.85
N LEU A 117 -2.40 7.48 13.33
CA LEU A 117 -3.50 8.26 12.74
C LEU A 117 -3.04 9.71 12.53
N ALA A 118 -3.16 10.18 11.29
CA ALA A 118 -2.63 11.49 10.87
C ALA A 118 -3.54 12.69 11.17
N TYR A 119 -4.45 12.55 12.13
CA TYR A 119 -5.38 13.60 12.54
C TYR A 119 -5.29 13.85 14.05
N PRO A 120 -5.80 15.00 14.52
CA PRO A 120 -5.75 15.37 15.93
C PRO A 120 -6.37 14.33 16.84
N ALA A 121 -5.79 14.20 18.04
CA ALA A 121 -6.29 13.29 19.05
C ALA A 121 -7.69 13.73 19.53
N PRO A 122 -8.67 12.82 19.65
CA PRO A 122 -9.96 13.11 20.26
C PRO A 122 -9.84 13.20 21.79
N SER A 123 -10.96 13.35 22.50
CA SER A 123 -10.96 13.32 23.96
C SER A 123 -10.38 12.01 24.51
N LEU A 124 -9.76 12.06 25.70
CA LEU A 124 -9.15 10.87 26.34
C LEU A 124 -10.14 9.70 26.46
N ALA A 125 -11.41 9.97 26.75
CA ALA A 125 -12.46 8.96 26.82
C ALA A 125 -12.65 8.22 25.48
N ILE A 126 -12.56 8.92 24.34
CA ILE A 126 -12.63 8.30 23.02
C ILE A 126 -11.34 7.51 22.74
N GLN A 127 -10.17 8.05 23.06
CA GLN A 127 -8.90 7.36 22.88
C GLN A 127 -8.85 6.00 23.62
N GLN A 128 -9.40 5.94 24.84
CA GLN A 128 -9.51 4.67 25.59
C GLN A 128 -10.40 3.65 24.87
N ARG A 129 -11.49 4.09 24.23
CA ARG A 129 -12.37 3.20 23.46
C ARG A 129 -11.72 2.68 22.18
N TYR A 130 -10.88 3.48 21.52
CA TYR A 130 -10.02 2.99 20.42
C TYR A 130 -9.16 1.80 20.88
N GLN A 131 -8.44 1.98 21.99
CA GLN A 131 -7.56 0.96 22.55
C GLN A 131 -8.31 -0.34 22.88
N GLN A 132 -9.50 -0.22 23.49
CA GLN A 132 -10.33 -1.36 23.86
C GLN A 132 -10.84 -2.15 22.63
N LEU A 133 -11.25 -1.46 21.57
CA LEU A 133 -11.78 -2.11 20.37
C LEU A 133 -10.69 -2.78 19.52
N LEU A 134 -9.51 -2.16 19.42
CA LEU A 134 -8.43 -2.62 18.53
C LEU A 134 -7.42 -3.52 19.23
N ASN A 135 -7.40 -3.55 20.57
CA ASN A 135 -6.38 -4.21 21.37
C ASN A 135 -4.94 -3.90 20.91
N THR A 136 -4.73 -2.66 20.45
CA THR A 136 -3.51 -2.17 19.80
C THR A 136 -3.31 -0.70 20.18
N PRO A 137 -2.10 -0.29 20.61
CA PRO A 137 -1.78 1.12 20.89
C PRO A 137 -2.19 2.04 19.74
N VAL A 138 -2.88 3.14 20.03
CA VAL A 138 -3.25 4.15 19.01
C VAL A 138 -2.49 5.45 19.23
N GLN A 139 -1.80 5.93 18.20
CA GLN A 139 -1.04 7.18 18.22
C GLN A 139 -1.65 8.18 17.22
N PHE A 140 -2.13 9.29 17.74
CA PHE A 140 -2.69 10.41 16.96
C PHE A 140 -1.62 11.45 16.63
N ASN A 141 -1.95 12.40 15.75
CA ASN A 141 -1.02 13.42 15.24
C ASN A 141 0.21 12.84 14.52
N ALA A 142 0.08 11.65 13.95
CA ALA A 142 1.15 11.06 13.14
C ALA A 142 1.31 11.81 11.80
N PRO A 143 2.49 11.75 11.14
CA PRO A 143 2.65 12.35 9.82
C PRO A 143 1.88 11.61 8.71
N VAL A 144 1.53 10.34 8.93
CA VAL A 144 0.77 9.50 8.00
C VAL A 144 -0.03 8.46 8.80
N SER A 145 -1.22 8.09 8.29
CA SER A 145 -2.00 7.02 8.89
C SER A 145 -1.46 5.66 8.45
N ALA A 146 -1.15 4.78 9.39
CA ALA A 146 -0.48 3.51 9.13
C ALA A 146 -0.69 2.48 10.24
N ILE A 147 -0.49 1.20 9.92
CA ILE A 147 -0.24 0.17 10.94
C ILE A 147 1.27 0.01 11.09
N ARG A 148 1.77 0.11 12.32
CA ARG A 148 3.17 -0.08 12.65
C ARG A 148 3.43 -1.50 13.16
N PHE A 149 4.32 -2.18 12.48
CA PHE A 149 4.80 -3.51 12.81
C PHE A 149 6.26 -3.46 13.28
N ARG A 150 6.68 -4.46 14.06
CA ARG A 150 8.12 -4.75 14.19
C ARG A 150 8.60 -5.29 12.84
N PRO A 151 9.85 -5.02 12.41
CA PRO A 151 10.36 -5.55 11.15
C PRO A 151 10.19 -7.09 11.04
N GLN A 152 10.51 -7.81 12.12
CA GLN A 152 10.37 -9.26 12.22
C GLN A 152 8.93 -9.79 12.10
N ASP A 153 7.92 -8.95 12.34
CA ASP A 153 6.52 -9.36 12.19
C ASP A 153 6.18 -9.68 10.73
N LEU A 154 6.93 -9.11 9.76
CA LEU A 154 6.76 -9.39 8.33
C LEU A 154 7.14 -10.83 7.95
N ASP A 155 7.94 -11.51 8.77
CA ASP A 155 8.37 -12.89 8.51
C ASP A 155 7.45 -13.93 9.15
N ILE A 156 6.42 -13.50 9.88
CA ILE A 156 5.46 -14.42 10.52
C ILE A 156 4.75 -15.25 9.45
N PRO A 157 4.76 -16.59 9.56
CA PRO A 157 4.06 -17.45 8.63
C PRO A 157 2.54 -17.31 8.77
N LEU A 158 1.83 -17.37 7.65
CA LEU A 158 0.37 -17.30 7.68
C LEU A 158 -0.25 -18.68 7.93
N VAL A 159 -1.34 -18.69 8.69
CA VAL A 159 -2.05 -19.92 9.09
C VAL A 159 -2.58 -20.70 7.88
N ALA A 160 -3.06 -19.99 6.85
CA ALA A 160 -3.66 -20.57 5.65
C ALA A 160 -2.69 -20.59 4.45
N ALA A 161 -1.37 -20.50 4.69
CA ALA A 161 -0.38 -20.49 3.62
C ALA A 161 -0.52 -21.73 2.72
N ASP A 162 -0.78 -21.50 1.43
CA ASP A 162 -0.97 -22.57 0.43
C ASP A 162 -0.49 -22.08 -0.94
N HIS A 163 0.69 -22.55 -1.35
CA HIS A 163 1.29 -22.16 -2.62
C HIS A 163 0.48 -22.65 -3.83
N GLN A 164 -0.20 -23.80 -3.75
CA GLN A 164 -0.95 -24.34 -4.87
C GLN A 164 -2.22 -23.53 -5.11
N VAL A 165 -2.92 -23.14 -4.05
CA VAL A 165 -4.09 -22.25 -4.14
C VAL A 165 -3.65 -20.88 -4.64
N MET A 166 -2.61 -20.28 -4.06
CA MET A 166 -2.06 -19.00 -4.49
C MET A 166 -1.74 -19.00 -6.01
N ALA A 167 -1.05 -20.02 -6.50
CA ALA A 167 -0.66 -20.13 -7.90
C ALA A 167 -1.87 -20.25 -8.87
N ARG A 168 -3.01 -20.76 -8.40
CA ARG A 168 -4.26 -20.83 -9.17
C ARG A 168 -5.03 -19.51 -9.16
N LEU A 169 -5.06 -18.82 -8.02
CA LEU A 169 -5.80 -17.56 -7.88
C LEU A 169 -5.09 -16.37 -8.54
N LYS A 170 -3.75 -16.38 -8.55
CA LYS A 170 -2.95 -15.26 -9.05
C LYS A 170 -3.23 -14.90 -10.53
N PRO A 171 -3.31 -15.86 -11.49
CA PRO A 171 -3.65 -15.54 -12.87
C PRO A 171 -5.01 -14.86 -13.04
N GLU A 172 -6.02 -15.25 -12.26
CA GLU A 172 -7.35 -14.63 -12.26
C GLU A 172 -7.30 -13.21 -11.68
N ALA A 173 -6.58 -13.02 -10.58
CA ALA A 173 -6.38 -11.70 -9.98
C ALA A 173 -5.64 -10.77 -10.94
N ASP A 174 -4.63 -11.28 -11.65
CA ASP A 174 -3.92 -10.55 -12.69
C ASP A 174 -4.85 -10.17 -13.86
N ALA A 175 -5.76 -11.06 -14.26
CA ALA A 175 -6.74 -10.78 -15.32
C ALA A 175 -7.74 -9.70 -14.91
N LEU A 176 -8.28 -9.77 -13.69
CA LEU A 176 -9.17 -8.74 -13.15
C LEU A 176 -8.46 -7.40 -13.02
N LEU A 177 -7.22 -7.42 -12.51
CA LEU A 177 -6.43 -6.19 -12.38
C LEU A 177 -6.17 -5.56 -13.74
N ARG A 178 -5.82 -6.35 -14.77
CA ARG A 178 -5.69 -5.85 -16.15
C ARG A 178 -7.00 -5.29 -16.69
N ALA A 179 -8.14 -5.93 -16.44
CA ALA A 179 -9.44 -5.46 -16.90
C ALA A 179 -9.87 -4.13 -16.24
N LEU A 180 -9.62 -3.98 -14.92
CA LEU A 180 -9.83 -2.73 -14.20
C LEU A 180 -8.88 -1.65 -14.68
N THR A 181 -7.61 -2.02 -14.81
CA THR A 181 -6.56 -1.17 -15.34
C THR A 181 -6.96 -0.62 -16.71
N ASN A 182 -7.51 -1.43 -17.61
CA ASN A 182 -7.97 -0.96 -18.92
C ASN A 182 -9.03 0.16 -18.88
N LYS A 183 -9.64 0.42 -17.72
CA LYS A 183 -10.60 1.51 -17.51
C LYS A 183 -10.00 2.78 -16.91
N SER A 184 -8.80 2.72 -16.32
CA SER A 184 -8.09 3.87 -15.73
C SER A 184 -6.69 4.02 -16.31
N LEU A 185 -6.39 5.18 -16.87
CA LEU A 185 -5.09 5.43 -17.48
C LEU A 185 -3.98 5.47 -16.43
N GLN A 186 -4.27 5.96 -15.21
CA GLN A 186 -3.32 5.91 -14.10
C GLN A 186 -2.91 4.48 -13.78
N LEU A 187 -3.88 3.57 -13.65
CA LEU A 187 -3.60 2.16 -13.37
C LEU A 187 -2.83 1.50 -14.53
N GLN A 188 -3.09 1.89 -15.79
CA GLN A 188 -2.36 1.36 -16.96
C GLN A 188 -0.88 1.72 -16.90
N VAL A 189 -0.60 2.98 -16.60
CA VAL A 189 0.76 3.49 -16.46
C VAL A 189 1.47 2.79 -15.31
N ALA A 190 0.83 2.64 -14.15
CA ALA A 190 1.41 1.96 -13.00
C ALA A 190 1.74 0.49 -13.31
N HIS A 191 0.82 -0.22 -13.98
CA HIS A 191 1.03 -1.62 -14.34
C HIS A 191 2.20 -1.81 -15.32
N LEU A 192 2.29 -1.00 -16.38
CA LEU A 192 3.39 -1.08 -17.33
C LEU A 192 4.75 -0.81 -16.67
N LEU A 193 4.81 0.21 -15.79
CA LEU A 193 6.02 0.52 -15.04
C LEU A 193 6.39 -0.56 -14.02
N GLN A 194 5.42 -1.32 -13.49
CA GLN A 194 5.72 -2.45 -12.62
C GLN A 194 6.38 -3.60 -13.39
N GLN A 195 5.98 -3.85 -14.63
CA GLN A 195 6.64 -4.86 -15.47
C GLN A 195 8.02 -4.38 -15.92
N GLU A 196 8.14 -3.10 -16.28
CA GLU A 196 9.37 -2.49 -16.81
C GLU A 196 9.60 -1.09 -16.20
N PRO A 197 10.27 -1.00 -15.04
CA PRO A 197 10.46 0.26 -14.29
C PRO A 197 11.29 1.33 -15.03
N GLN A 198 12.04 0.92 -16.04
CA GLN A 198 12.86 1.77 -16.87
C GLN A 198 12.09 2.53 -17.96
N LEU A 199 10.83 2.17 -18.26
CA LEU A 199 10.09 2.78 -19.36
C LEU A 199 9.96 4.30 -19.19
N THR A 200 10.24 5.03 -20.26
CA THR A 200 10.01 6.48 -20.33
C THR A 200 8.54 6.79 -20.56
N ARG A 201 8.15 8.05 -20.34
CA ARG A 201 6.78 8.50 -20.63
C ARG A 201 6.42 8.28 -22.09
N GLU A 202 7.37 8.48 -22.99
CA GLU A 202 7.21 8.30 -24.42
C GLU A 202 6.98 6.83 -24.78
N GLN A 203 7.73 5.90 -24.16
CA GLN A 203 7.55 4.47 -24.35
C GLN A 203 6.22 3.97 -23.80
N VAL A 204 5.84 4.42 -22.59
CA VAL A 204 4.53 4.08 -22.00
C VAL A 204 3.38 4.62 -22.85
N ALA A 205 3.48 5.87 -23.33
CA ALA A 205 2.47 6.44 -24.23
C ALA A 205 2.35 5.63 -25.53
N SER A 206 3.48 5.20 -26.11
CA SER A 206 3.52 4.35 -27.30
C SER A 206 2.85 2.98 -27.06
N GLN A 207 3.13 2.33 -25.93
CA GLN A 207 2.50 1.04 -25.59
C GLN A 207 0.98 1.16 -25.37
N LEU A 208 0.52 2.34 -24.94
CA LEU A 208 -0.89 2.68 -24.77
C LEU A 208 -1.53 3.26 -26.03
N CYS A 209 -0.82 3.31 -27.16
CA CYS A 209 -1.28 3.85 -28.44
C CYS A 209 -1.81 5.30 -28.35
N ILE A 210 -1.22 6.13 -27.50
CA ILE A 210 -1.58 7.55 -27.33
C ILE A 210 -0.34 8.46 -27.37
N SER A 211 -0.54 9.76 -27.58
CA SER A 211 0.57 10.71 -27.52
C SER A 211 0.99 10.99 -26.06
N PRO A 212 2.27 11.31 -25.78
CA PRO A 212 2.73 11.68 -24.43
C PRO A 212 1.99 12.89 -23.85
N ARG A 213 1.54 13.81 -24.72
CA ARG A 213 0.71 14.96 -24.34
C ARG A 213 -0.69 14.51 -23.90
N HIS A 214 -1.30 13.58 -24.64
CA HIS A 214 -2.61 13.04 -24.28
C HIS A 214 -2.53 12.25 -22.96
N LEU A 215 -1.47 11.42 -22.81
CA LEU A 215 -1.17 10.72 -21.57
C LEU A 215 -1.08 11.67 -20.37
N GLY A 216 -0.29 12.73 -20.49
CA GLY A 216 -0.14 13.73 -19.43
C GLY A 216 -1.46 14.41 -19.05
N ARG A 217 -2.25 14.84 -20.05
CA ARG A 217 -3.56 15.46 -19.82
C ARG A 217 -4.54 14.52 -19.12
N LYS A 218 -4.63 13.26 -19.58
CA LYS A 218 -5.54 12.27 -19.02
C LYS A 218 -5.17 11.86 -17.60
N LEU A 219 -3.86 11.72 -17.31
CA LEU A 219 -3.41 11.51 -15.94
C LEU A 219 -3.78 12.68 -15.02
N GLN A 220 -3.68 13.93 -15.50
CA GLN A 220 -4.13 15.09 -14.73
C GLN A 220 -5.63 15.09 -14.47
N GLU A 221 -6.45 14.65 -15.45
CA GLU A 221 -7.89 14.45 -15.25
C GLU A 221 -8.19 13.41 -14.15
N GLU A 222 -7.32 12.42 -13.98
CA GLU A 222 -7.35 11.43 -12.89
C GLU A 222 -6.62 11.89 -11.61
N ASN A 223 -6.23 13.16 -11.48
CA ASN A 223 -5.43 13.71 -10.36
C ASN A 223 -4.08 13.01 -10.14
N ALA A 224 -3.49 12.47 -11.20
CA ALA A 224 -2.22 11.76 -11.21
C ALA A 224 -1.17 12.45 -12.09
N SER A 225 0.10 12.07 -11.91
CA SER A 225 1.17 12.45 -12.83
C SER A 225 2.08 11.26 -13.12
N PHE A 226 2.57 11.16 -14.36
CA PHE A 226 3.47 10.08 -14.77
C PHE A 226 4.69 9.98 -13.85
N ARG A 227 5.27 11.12 -13.48
CA ARG A 227 6.45 11.18 -12.63
C ARG A 227 6.18 10.65 -11.22
N ALA A 228 5.01 10.95 -10.64
CA ALA A 228 4.65 10.44 -9.32
C ALA A 228 4.52 8.90 -9.34
N ILE A 229 3.82 8.36 -10.34
CA ILE A 229 3.66 6.91 -10.52
C ILE A 229 5.02 6.23 -10.73
N GLN A 230 5.87 6.81 -11.59
CA GLN A 230 7.20 6.27 -11.87
C GLN A 230 8.12 6.31 -10.65
N ASP A 231 8.12 7.40 -9.88
CA ASP A 231 8.89 7.51 -8.65
C ASP A 231 8.44 6.46 -7.61
N GLU A 232 7.14 6.22 -7.49
CA GLU A 232 6.57 5.21 -6.57
C GLU A 232 7.04 3.80 -6.94
N VAL A 233 6.90 3.41 -8.21
CA VAL A 233 7.32 2.08 -8.70
C VAL A 233 8.83 1.91 -8.58
N ARG A 234 9.63 2.89 -8.99
CA ARG A 234 11.10 2.80 -8.90
C ARG A 234 11.58 2.72 -7.46
N SER A 235 10.97 3.49 -6.55
CA SER A 235 11.27 3.43 -5.11
C SER A 235 10.98 2.03 -4.54
N HIS A 236 9.87 1.40 -4.94
CA HIS A 236 9.52 0.05 -4.53
C HIS A 236 10.61 -0.97 -4.91
N TYR A 237 10.97 -1.05 -6.20
CA TYR A 237 11.99 -1.98 -6.70
C TYR A 237 13.39 -1.69 -6.15
N ALA A 238 13.78 -0.41 -6.07
CA ALA A 238 15.06 -0.02 -5.51
C ALA A 238 15.24 -0.55 -4.08
N ARG A 239 14.22 -0.37 -3.22
CA ARG A 239 14.26 -0.85 -1.84
C ARG A 239 14.30 -2.39 -1.78
N GLN A 240 13.54 -3.06 -2.64
CA GLN A 240 13.52 -4.53 -2.71
C GLN A 240 14.89 -5.10 -3.13
N TRP A 241 15.51 -4.57 -4.18
CA TRP A 241 16.80 -5.07 -4.68
C TRP A 241 17.96 -4.72 -3.74
N LEU A 242 17.94 -3.54 -3.12
CA LEU A 242 18.94 -3.19 -2.10
C LEU A 242 18.88 -4.14 -0.91
N ARG A 243 17.68 -4.56 -0.49
CA ARG A 243 17.48 -5.52 0.61
C ARG A 243 17.99 -6.92 0.28
N ARG A 244 17.68 -7.43 -0.91
CA ARG A 244 18.15 -8.77 -1.31
C ARG A 244 19.67 -8.82 -1.49
N GLY A 245 20.28 -7.70 -1.86
CA GLY A 245 21.73 -7.62 -2.07
C GLY A 245 22.21 -8.20 -3.40
N ASP A 246 21.29 -8.69 -4.23
CA ASP A 246 21.56 -9.35 -5.52
C ASP A 246 22.06 -8.39 -6.63
N LYS A 247 21.97 -7.07 -6.40
CA LYS A 247 22.39 -6.04 -7.36
C LYS A 247 23.21 -4.94 -6.68
N ASN A 248 24.24 -4.46 -7.36
CA ASN A 248 24.96 -3.25 -6.98
C ASN A 248 24.20 -1.98 -7.41
N ASN A 249 24.60 -0.81 -6.90
CA ASN A 249 23.88 0.44 -7.17
C ASN A 249 23.86 0.83 -8.65
N ALA A 250 24.90 0.50 -9.44
CA ALA A 250 24.96 0.78 -10.86
C ALA A 250 23.98 -0.13 -11.64
N GLU A 251 23.88 -1.41 -11.26
CA GLU A 251 22.91 -2.35 -11.82
C GLU A 251 21.47 -1.96 -11.48
N ILE A 252 21.23 -1.48 -10.25
CA ILE A 252 19.92 -0.96 -9.83
C ILE A 252 19.60 0.32 -10.62
N ALA A 253 20.56 1.24 -10.77
CA ALA A 253 20.37 2.45 -11.56
C ALA A 253 19.95 2.12 -13.00
N ALA A 254 20.68 1.20 -13.65
CA ALA A 254 20.37 0.75 -15.00
C ALA A 254 18.98 0.09 -15.11
N ALA A 255 18.66 -0.83 -14.18
CA ALA A 255 17.37 -1.52 -14.17
C ALA A 255 16.16 -0.60 -13.90
N LEU A 256 16.39 0.55 -13.26
CA LEU A 256 15.37 1.57 -13.05
C LEU A 256 15.39 2.67 -14.12
N GLY A 257 16.27 2.60 -15.11
CA GLY A 257 16.37 3.59 -16.18
C GLY A 257 16.98 4.94 -15.77
N TYR A 258 17.93 4.94 -14.83
CA TYR A 258 18.79 6.10 -14.54
C TYR A 258 20.06 6.06 -15.40
N CYS A 259 20.58 7.25 -15.74
CA CYS A 259 21.79 7.37 -16.56
C CYS A 259 23.06 6.90 -15.84
N ASP A 260 23.10 7.02 -14.51
CA ASP A 260 24.24 6.63 -13.69
C ASP A 260 23.84 6.42 -12.22
N GLU A 261 24.78 5.90 -11.42
CA GLU A 261 24.61 5.68 -9.98
C GLU A 261 24.32 6.99 -9.21
N SER A 262 24.85 8.13 -9.67
CA SER A 262 24.66 9.42 -9.00
C SER A 262 23.22 9.93 -9.13
N ALA A 263 22.64 9.82 -10.32
CA ALA A 263 21.26 10.15 -10.61
C ALA A 263 20.29 9.27 -9.80
N PHE A 264 20.56 7.95 -9.76
CA PHE A 264 19.84 7.03 -8.90
C PHE A 264 19.97 7.44 -7.42
N GLY A 265 21.18 7.71 -6.93
CA GLY A 265 21.42 8.07 -5.53
C GLY A 265 20.67 9.34 -5.10
N LYS A 266 20.61 10.36 -5.97
CA LYS A 266 19.81 11.58 -5.75
C LYS A 266 18.31 11.31 -5.70
N ALA A 267 17.81 10.49 -6.62
CA ALA A 267 16.40 10.11 -6.66
C ALA A 267 16.02 9.27 -5.43
N PHE A 268 16.83 8.28 -5.09
CA PHE A 268 16.63 7.42 -3.93
C PHE A 268 16.60 8.23 -2.63
N ARG A 269 17.51 9.20 -2.46
CA ARG A 269 17.49 10.10 -1.31
C ARG A 269 16.24 10.99 -1.28
N ARG A 270 15.76 11.47 -2.43
CA ARG A 270 14.49 12.21 -2.51
C ARG A 270 13.30 11.37 -2.01
N TRP A 271 13.26 10.08 -2.33
CA TRP A 271 12.15 9.20 -1.95
C TRP A 271 12.22 8.66 -0.52
N THR A 272 13.43 8.46 0.00
CA THR A 272 13.65 7.71 1.26
C THR A 272 14.27 8.54 2.37
N GLY A 273 14.82 9.73 2.06
CA GLY A 273 15.64 10.51 2.99
C GLY A 273 17.07 9.99 3.18
N LEU A 274 17.39 8.78 2.72
CA LEU A 274 18.70 8.13 2.91
C LEU A 274 19.42 7.92 1.58
N SER A 275 20.76 7.79 1.61
CA SER A 275 21.48 7.29 0.43
C SER A 275 21.29 5.77 0.29
N PRO A 276 21.41 5.18 -0.91
CA PRO A 276 21.30 3.73 -1.10
C PRO A 276 22.21 2.92 -0.17
N LYS A 277 23.47 3.36 0.00
CA LYS A 277 24.43 2.72 0.92
C LYS A 277 24.01 2.82 2.39
N ALA A 278 23.48 3.98 2.80
CA ALA A 278 22.98 4.16 4.17
C ALA A 278 21.72 3.32 4.43
N TYR A 279 20.83 3.24 3.45
CA TYR A 279 19.64 2.40 3.50
C TYR A 279 20.00 0.92 3.59
N LYS A 280 20.95 0.43 2.77
CA LYS A 280 21.42 -0.97 2.85
C LYS A 280 22.06 -1.28 4.20
N ARG A 281 22.95 -0.40 4.72
CA ARG A 281 23.54 -0.57 6.06
C ARG A 281 22.50 -0.63 7.17
N ALA A 282 21.48 0.23 7.12
CA ALA A 282 20.39 0.21 8.07
C ALA A 282 19.52 -1.06 8.00
N GLU A 283 19.65 -1.87 6.94
CA GLU A 283 18.94 -3.15 6.77
C GLU A 283 19.88 -4.37 6.92
N THR A 284 21.21 -4.19 7.06
CA THR A 284 22.20 -5.29 7.21
C THR A 284 22.97 -5.23 8.54
N SER A 285 22.90 -4.11 9.27
CA SER A 285 23.46 -3.97 10.63
C SER A 285 22.43 -4.30 11.73
N ASP A 286 21.29 -4.85 11.32
CA ASP A 286 20.27 -5.52 12.13
C ASP A 286 20.16 -6.98 11.64
#